data_AF-X1TG59-F1
#
_entry.id   AF-X1TG59-F1
#
_cell.length_a   1.000
_cell.length_b   1.000
_cell.length_c   1.000
_cell.angle_alpha   90.00
_cell.angle_beta   90.00
_cell.angle_gamma   90.00
#
_symmetry.space_group_name_H-M   'P 1'
#
loop_
_entity.id
_entity.type
_entity.pdbx_description
1 polymer ?
#
loop_
_entity_poly.entity_id
_entity_poly.type
_entity_poly.pdbx_seq_one_letter_code
_entity_poly.pdbx_strand_id
1 'polypeptide(L)'
;MDFSISDYSLLDEIGPEKIIILKNPSTDLNAVLVVDNSVYGIPAGGVRLAPDISLDEMIRLSRAMSLKFCTYRMKIGGAKAGIWGDPLDKEKKEILLTSFAKSIEPFVKNDVYYPGPDMGTNDDDLLKMFSVMGVPNLAPKKIGMVKLG
;
A
#
# COMPACT_ATOMS: atom_id res chain seq x y z
N MET A 1 -0.89 -16.46 -7.48
CA MET A 1 -0.41 -15.84 -6.23
C MET A 1 0.84 -16.57 -5.78
N ASP A 2 1.92 -15.85 -5.59
CA ASP A 2 3.17 -16.39 -5.07
C ASP A 2 3.72 -15.45 -3.99
N PHE A 3 3.99 -16.01 -2.81
CA PHE A 3 4.60 -15.31 -1.68
C PHE A 3 6.07 -15.74 -1.46
N SER A 4 6.64 -16.48 -2.41
CA SER A 4 8.05 -16.83 -2.37
C SER A 4 8.92 -15.61 -2.67
N ILE A 5 10.08 -15.56 -2.01
CA ILE A 5 11.14 -14.62 -2.31
C ILE A 5 12.13 -15.36 -3.19
N SER A 6 12.38 -14.87 -4.40
CA SER A 6 13.34 -15.51 -5.31
C SER A 6 14.75 -14.92 -5.13
N ASP A 7 14.82 -13.66 -4.74
CA ASP A 7 16.05 -12.90 -4.53
C ASP A 7 16.19 -12.49 -3.06
N TYR A 8 16.88 -13.31 -2.28
CA TYR A 8 17.12 -13.04 -0.85
C TYR A 8 18.05 -11.85 -0.60
N SER A 9 18.77 -11.34 -1.62
CA SER A 9 19.56 -10.12 -1.46
C SER A 9 18.70 -8.89 -1.20
N LEU A 10 17.39 -8.98 -1.46
CA LEU A 10 16.40 -7.96 -1.13
C LEU A 10 16.11 -7.83 0.37
N LEU A 11 16.59 -8.78 1.20
CA LEU A 11 16.47 -8.75 2.65
C LEU A 11 17.80 -8.27 3.26
N ASP A 12 18.15 -7.03 2.96
CA ASP A 12 19.41 -6.42 3.38
C ASP A 12 19.28 -5.70 4.73
N GLU A 13 20.38 -5.09 5.19
CA GLU A 13 20.44 -4.35 6.45
C GLU A 13 19.60 -3.06 6.46
N ILE A 14 19.15 -2.59 5.30
CA ILE A 14 18.31 -1.39 5.17
C ILE A 14 16.84 -1.75 5.29
N GLY A 15 16.45 -2.94 4.82
CA GLY A 15 15.08 -3.44 4.84
C GLY A 15 14.85 -4.65 3.93
N PRO A 16 13.58 -5.07 3.77
CA PRO A 16 12.41 -4.49 4.40
C PRO A 16 12.33 -4.82 5.89
N GLU A 17 11.94 -3.84 6.71
CA GLU A 17 11.66 -4.06 8.13
C GLU A 17 10.56 -5.11 8.36
N LYS A 18 9.53 -5.11 7.51
CA LYS A 18 8.37 -5.99 7.67
C LYS A 18 7.82 -6.42 6.31
N ILE A 19 7.51 -7.70 6.19
CA ILE A 19 6.68 -8.25 5.12
C ILE A 19 5.43 -8.84 5.79
N ILE A 20 4.27 -8.27 5.49
CA ILE A 20 3.00 -8.63 6.12
C ILE A 20 2.09 -9.25 5.06
N ILE A 21 1.82 -10.54 5.19
CA ILE A 21 0.89 -11.26 4.31
C ILE A 21 -0.53 -11.14 4.89
N LEU A 22 -1.46 -10.66 4.08
CA LEU A 22 -2.85 -10.44 4.45
C LEU A 22 -3.75 -11.32 3.59
N LYS A 23 -4.51 -12.21 4.23
CA LYS A 23 -5.43 -13.13 3.55
C LYS A 23 -6.82 -13.04 4.16
N ASN A 24 -7.84 -13.11 3.32
CA ASN A 24 -9.22 -13.31 3.77
C ASN A 24 -9.93 -14.30 2.83
N PRO A 25 -10.10 -15.57 3.26
CA PRO A 25 -10.72 -16.61 2.43
C PRO A 25 -12.16 -16.30 2.01
N SER A 26 -12.93 -15.54 2.80
CA SER A 26 -14.34 -15.27 2.47
C SER A 26 -14.52 -14.28 1.31
N THR A 27 -13.52 -13.45 1.06
CA THR A 27 -13.50 -12.47 -0.04
C THR A 27 -12.50 -12.84 -1.13
N ASP A 28 -11.75 -13.93 -0.93
CA ASP A 28 -10.58 -14.34 -1.72
C ASP A 28 -9.48 -13.27 -1.74
N LEU A 29 -9.36 -12.49 -0.66
CA LEU A 29 -8.29 -11.52 -0.54
C LEU A 29 -6.97 -12.26 -0.37
N ASN A 30 -6.03 -11.92 -1.25
CA ASN A 30 -4.63 -12.24 -1.11
C ASN A 30 -3.84 -10.94 -1.36
N ALA A 31 -3.11 -10.50 -0.36
CA ALA A 31 -2.39 -9.24 -0.41
C ALA A 31 -1.09 -9.30 0.41
N VAL A 32 -0.19 -8.37 0.12
CA VAL A 32 1.01 -8.12 0.89
C VAL A 32 1.15 -6.63 1.17
N LEU A 33 1.61 -6.30 2.36
CA LEU A 33 2.13 -4.99 2.72
C LEU A 33 3.60 -5.15 3.10
N VAL A 34 4.48 -4.51 2.36
CA VAL A 34 5.91 -4.43 2.66
C VAL A 34 6.20 -3.05 3.24
N VAL A 35 6.75 -3.02 4.46
CA VAL A 35 7.31 -1.80 5.06
C VAL A 35 8.82 -1.90 4.91
N ASP A 36 9.39 -1.05 4.07
CA ASP A 36 10.83 -1.06 3.80
C ASP A 36 11.60 -0.46 4.96
N ASN A 37 11.29 0.80 5.31
CA ASN A 37 12.00 1.53 6.34
C ASN A 37 11.10 2.61 6.96
N SER A 38 11.09 2.70 8.30
CA SER A 38 10.29 3.62 9.10
C SER A 38 11.12 4.62 9.92
N VAL A 39 12.46 4.56 9.82
CA VAL A 39 13.38 5.38 10.63
C VAL A 39 13.15 6.88 10.46
N TYR A 40 12.77 7.32 9.25
CA TYR A 40 12.58 8.73 8.93
C TYR A 40 11.15 9.25 9.13
N GLY A 41 10.21 8.39 9.53
CA GLY A 41 8.81 8.75 9.77
C GLY A 41 7.85 7.65 9.35
N ILE A 42 6.56 7.98 9.35
CA ILE A 42 5.49 7.02 9.07
C ILE A 42 5.65 6.50 7.63
N PRO A 43 5.73 5.18 7.43
CA PRO A 43 5.84 4.61 6.09
C PRO A 43 4.61 4.91 5.23
N ALA A 44 4.83 5.32 3.99
CA ALA A 44 3.75 5.56 3.04
C ALA A 44 4.05 4.92 1.68
N GLY A 45 3.01 4.62 0.92
CA GLY A 45 3.16 4.14 -0.44
C GLY A 45 1.87 3.64 -1.07
N GLY A 46 1.97 3.31 -2.35
CA GLY A 46 0.82 2.98 -3.17
C GLY A 46 0.27 1.57 -2.92
N VAL A 47 -1.03 1.39 -3.15
CA VAL A 47 -1.71 0.09 -3.20
C VAL A 47 -1.83 -0.36 -4.65
N ARG A 48 -1.04 -1.37 -5.05
CA ARG A 48 -1.14 -1.97 -6.39
C ARG A 48 -2.21 -3.06 -6.40
N LEU A 49 -3.04 -3.10 -7.43
CA LEU A 49 -3.98 -4.19 -7.67
C LEU A 49 -3.75 -4.72 -9.09
N ALA A 50 -3.18 -5.92 -9.18
CA ALA A 50 -2.83 -6.56 -10.45
C ALA A 50 -2.78 -8.09 -10.31
N PRO A 51 -3.02 -8.86 -11.38
CA PRO A 51 -3.07 -10.32 -11.32
C PRO A 51 -1.68 -10.98 -11.16
N ASP A 52 -0.62 -10.28 -11.55
CA ASP A 52 0.72 -10.81 -11.79
C ASP A 52 1.81 -10.20 -10.89
N ILE A 53 1.42 -9.60 -9.76
CA ILE A 53 2.39 -9.09 -8.78
C ILE A 53 3.26 -10.22 -8.21
N SER A 54 4.51 -9.90 -7.91
CA SER A 54 5.44 -10.79 -7.18
C SER A 54 5.90 -10.16 -5.87
N LEU A 55 6.29 -10.99 -4.90
CA LEU A 55 6.79 -10.47 -3.62
C LEU A 55 8.08 -9.67 -3.79
N ASP A 56 9.02 -10.14 -4.62
CA ASP A 56 10.25 -9.43 -4.89
C ASP A 56 10.02 -8.04 -5.52
N GLU A 57 9.03 -7.93 -6.42
CA GLU A 57 8.60 -6.63 -6.97
C GLU A 57 8.08 -5.72 -5.85
N MET A 58 7.25 -6.22 -4.94
CA MET A 58 6.71 -5.42 -3.84
C MET A 58 7.81 -4.92 -2.90
N ILE A 59 8.84 -5.73 -2.63
CA ILE A 59 10.00 -5.34 -1.83
C ILE A 59 10.82 -4.25 -2.56
N ARG A 60 11.10 -4.44 -3.85
CA ARG A 60 11.82 -3.44 -4.66
C ARG A 60 11.06 -2.11 -4.71
N LEU A 61 9.74 -2.15 -4.86
CA LEU A 61 8.90 -0.95 -4.89
C LEU A 61 8.81 -0.27 -3.52
N SER A 62 8.78 -0.99 -2.41
CA SER A 62 8.83 -0.37 -1.07
C SER A 62 10.17 0.34 -0.83
N ARG A 63 11.30 -0.26 -1.27
CA ARG A 63 12.61 0.40 -1.26
C ARG A 63 12.64 1.66 -2.12
N ALA A 64 12.05 1.60 -3.31
CA ALA A 64 11.94 2.78 -4.17
C ALA A 64 11.17 3.93 -3.48
N MET A 65 10.15 3.63 -2.67
CA MET A 65 9.44 4.65 -1.89
C MET A 65 10.32 5.27 -0.80
N SER A 66 11.10 4.48 -0.05
CA SER A 66 12.06 4.99 0.93
C SER A 66 13.06 5.95 0.27
N LEU A 67 13.66 5.53 -0.85
CA LEU A 67 14.64 6.34 -1.57
C LEU A 67 14.02 7.62 -2.17
N LYS A 68 12.79 7.53 -2.68
CA LYS A 68 12.05 8.68 -3.21
C LYS A 68 11.83 9.73 -2.12
N PHE A 69 11.26 9.35 -0.98
CA PHE A 69 11.01 10.30 0.11
C PHE A 69 12.30 10.87 0.70
N CYS A 70 13.35 10.05 0.82
CA CYS A 70 14.68 10.49 1.23
C CYS A 70 15.23 11.56 0.27
N THR A 71 15.12 11.34 -1.05
CA THR A 71 15.57 12.28 -2.09
C THR A 71 14.88 13.64 -1.97
N TYR A 72 13.57 13.65 -1.65
CA TYR A 72 12.81 14.87 -1.40
C TYR A 72 12.96 15.43 0.02
N ARG A 73 13.82 14.83 0.86
CA ARG A 73 14.01 15.19 2.28
C ARG A 73 12.70 15.20 3.08
N MET A 74 11.77 14.32 2.72
CA MET A 74 10.50 14.16 3.41
C MET A 74 10.70 13.24 4.62
N LYS A 75 10.11 13.60 5.76
CA LYS A 75 10.11 12.78 6.98
C LYS A 75 9.05 11.67 6.90
N ILE A 76 9.21 10.80 5.91
CA ILE A 76 8.27 9.72 5.56
C ILE A 76 9.09 8.47 5.24
N GLY A 77 8.67 7.33 5.77
CA GLY A 77 9.25 6.02 5.46
C GLY A 77 8.74 5.43 4.14
N GLY A 78 9.35 4.36 3.65
CA GLY A 78 8.88 3.65 2.46
C GLY A 78 8.04 2.44 2.79
N ALA A 79 6.88 2.32 2.14
CA ALA A 79 6.08 1.10 2.14
C ALA A 79 5.48 0.85 0.76
N LYS A 80 5.00 -0.37 0.54
CA LYS A 80 4.25 -0.73 -0.66
C LYS A 80 3.26 -1.83 -0.36
N ALA A 81 2.03 -1.68 -0.85
CA ALA A 81 1.04 -2.75 -0.82
C ALA A 81 0.77 -3.30 -2.23
N GLY A 82 0.46 -4.59 -2.27
CA GLY A 82 0.03 -5.31 -3.47
C GLY A 82 -1.14 -6.23 -3.15
N ILE A 83 -2.16 -6.24 -4.00
CA ILE A 83 -3.33 -7.10 -3.95
C ILE A 83 -3.37 -7.89 -5.26
N TRP A 84 -3.41 -9.22 -5.17
CA TRP A 84 -3.62 -10.06 -6.35
C TRP A 84 -5.09 -9.96 -6.77
N GLY A 85 -5.34 -9.43 -7.97
CA GLY A 85 -6.69 -9.30 -8.52
C GLY A 85 -6.71 -8.58 -9.86
N ASP A 86 -7.77 -8.80 -10.65
CA ASP A 86 -7.99 -8.10 -11.92
C ASP A 86 -8.60 -6.70 -11.65
N PRO A 87 -7.92 -5.60 -12.00
CA PRO A 87 -8.47 -4.25 -11.82
C PRO A 87 -9.65 -3.93 -12.75
N LEU A 88 -9.87 -4.72 -13.81
CA LEU A 88 -10.97 -4.53 -14.76
C LEU A 88 -12.29 -5.13 -14.26
N ASP A 89 -12.23 -6.13 -13.38
CA ASP A 89 -13.40 -6.66 -12.68
C ASP A 89 -13.77 -5.72 -11.52
N LYS A 90 -14.69 -4.78 -11.80
CA LYS A 90 -15.09 -3.73 -10.87
C LYS A 90 -15.73 -4.28 -9.60
N GLU A 91 -16.54 -5.33 -9.70
CA GLU A 91 -17.23 -5.92 -8.56
C GLU A 91 -16.22 -6.61 -7.63
N LYS A 92 -15.36 -7.45 -8.21
CA LYS A 92 -14.31 -8.13 -7.44
C LYS A 92 -13.32 -7.13 -6.83
N LYS A 93 -12.94 -6.10 -7.59
CA LYS A 93 -12.07 -5.02 -7.10
C LYS A 93 -12.65 -4.35 -5.85
N GLU A 94 -13.93 -4.01 -5.84
CA GLU A 94 -14.57 -3.38 -4.68
C GLU A 94 -14.57 -4.28 -3.43
N ILE A 95 -14.85 -5.57 -3.61
CA ILE A 95 -14.80 -6.58 -2.54
C ILE A 95 -13.38 -6.68 -1.98
N LEU A 96 -12.37 -6.78 -2.85
CA LEU A 96 -10.98 -6.92 -2.46
C LEU A 96 -10.46 -5.68 -1.74
N LEU A 97 -10.73 -4.48 -2.25
CA LEU A 97 -10.30 -3.23 -1.62
C LEU A 97 -10.97 -3.00 -0.26
N THR A 98 -12.27 -3.35 -0.14
CA THR A 98 -12.98 -3.28 1.14
C THR A 98 -12.39 -4.26 2.15
N SER A 99 -12.12 -5.49 1.73
CA SER A 99 -11.49 -6.50 2.58
C SER A 99 -10.09 -6.07 3.01
N PHE A 100 -9.30 -5.54 2.06
CA PHE A 100 -7.95 -5.06 2.33
C PHE A 100 -7.95 -3.87 3.29
N ALA A 101 -8.83 -2.89 3.11
CA ALA A 101 -8.98 -1.75 4.00
C ALA A 101 -9.21 -2.19 5.45
N LYS A 102 -10.13 -3.15 5.68
CA LYS A 102 -10.36 -3.72 7.02
C LYS A 102 -9.11 -4.42 7.56
N SER A 103 -8.38 -5.14 6.72
CA SER A 103 -7.15 -5.83 7.12
C SER A 103 -6.01 -4.88 7.50
N ILE A 104 -5.92 -3.70 6.88
CA ILE A 104 -4.87 -2.70 7.19
C ILE A 104 -5.33 -1.61 8.16
N GLU A 105 -6.58 -1.61 8.61
CA GLU A 105 -7.12 -0.60 9.54
C GLU A 105 -6.22 -0.40 10.77
N PRO A 106 -5.73 -1.44 11.46
CA PRO A 106 -4.84 -1.26 12.61
C PRO A 106 -3.51 -0.60 12.23
N PHE A 107 -3.01 -0.83 11.00
CA PHE A 107 -1.74 -0.25 10.55
C PHE A 107 -1.89 1.23 10.22
N VAL A 108 -3.03 1.64 9.68
CA VAL A 108 -3.33 3.05 9.43
C VAL A 108 -3.57 3.80 10.75
N LYS A 109 -4.36 3.23 11.66
CA LYS A 109 -4.70 3.87 12.94
C LYS A 109 -3.53 3.99 13.92
N ASN A 110 -2.50 3.16 13.77
CA ASN A 110 -1.30 3.18 14.62
C ASN A 110 -0.06 3.72 13.87
N ASP A 111 -0.25 4.50 12.81
CA ASP A 111 0.85 5.17 12.08
C ASP A 111 1.95 4.20 11.59
N VAL A 112 1.57 2.98 11.20
CA VAL A 112 2.48 1.97 10.63
C VAL A 112 2.53 2.07 9.11
N TYR A 113 1.44 2.50 8.47
CA TYR A 113 1.35 2.62 7.01
C TYR A 113 0.26 3.61 6.59
N TYR A 114 0.59 4.50 5.65
CA TYR A 114 -0.39 5.32 4.94
C TYR A 114 -0.50 4.95 3.45
N PRO A 115 -1.68 4.47 2.99
CA PRO A 115 -1.87 4.06 1.61
C PRO A 115 -2.11 5.24 0.66
N GLY A 116 -1.56 5.13 -0.55
CA GLY A 116 -1.86 5.98 -1.70
C GLY A 116 -2.29 5.17 -2.94
N PRO A 117 -2.67 5.83 -4.05
CA PRO A 117 -2.97 5.16 -5.31
C PRO A 117 -1.71 4.60 -6.00
N ASP A 118 -1.88 3.55 -6.79
CA ASP A 118 -0.89 3.00 -7.74
C ASP A 118 -1.66 2.24 -8.86
N MET A 119 -0.95 1.55 -9.74
CA MET A 119 -1.51 0.71 -10.79
C MET A 119 -2.65 -0.18 -10.27
N GLY A 120 -3.81 -0.07 -10.92
CA GLY A 120 -5.03 -0.80 -10.56
C GLY A 120 -5.91 -0.10 -9.52
N THR A 121 -5.44 0.96 -8.86
CA THR A 121 -6.20 1.78 -7.90
C THR A 121 -6.17 3.26 -8.26
N ASN A 122 -7.11 4.04 -7.71
CA ASN A 122 -7.19 5.49 -7.91
C ASN A 122 -7.63 6.21 -6.62
N ASP A 123 -7.68 7.55 -6.66
CA ASP A 123 -8.04 8.34 -5.48
C ASP A 123 -9.42 8.00 -4.90
N ASP A 124 -10.40 7.67 -5.74
CA ASP A 124 -11.75 7.32 -5.29
C ASP A 124 -11.76 5.97 -4.57
N ASP A 125 -10.94 5.01 -5.01
CA ASP A 125 -10.72 3.75 -4.32
C ASP A 125 -10.14 3.99 -2.92
N LEU A 126 -9.12 4.85 -2.81
CA LEU A 126 -8.48 5.18 -1.53
C LEU A 126 -9.47 5.88 -0.60
N LEU A 127 -10.25 6.85 -1.10
CA LEU A 127 -11.29 7.53 -0.32
C LEU A 127 -12.29 6.53 0.29
N LYS A 128 -12.73 5.54 -0.49
CA LYS A 128 -13.59 4.45 0.01
C LYS A 128 -12.88 3.63 1.09
N MET A 129 -11.61 3.26 0.89
CA MET A 129 -10.83 2.52 1.88
C MET A 129 -10.74 3.27 3.21
N PHE A 130 -10.40 4.56 3.21
CA PHE A 130 -10.34 5.38 4.43
C PHE A 130 -11.71 5.51 5.11
N SER A 131 -12.79 5.56 4.33
CA SER A 131 -14.16 5.57 4.85
C SER A 131 -14.52 4.25 5.54
N VAL A 132 -14.15 3.12 4.93
CA VAL A 132 -14.33 1.76 5.51
C VAL A 132 -13.57 1.61 6.83
N MET A 133 -12.36 2.17 6.93
CA MET A 133 -11.55 2.15 8.16
C MET A 133 -12.04 3.11 9.26
N GLY A 134 -13.06 3.93 8.97
CA GLY A 134 -13.58 4.94 9.91
C GLY A 134 -12.65 6.14 10.13
N VAL A 135 -11.75 6.42 9.17
CA VAL A 135 -10.77 7.52 9.22
C VAL A 135 -10.75 8.34 7.92
N PRO A 136 -11.92 8.83 7.42
CA PRO A 136 -12.00 9.55 6.14
C PRO A 136 -11.16 10.83 6.10
N ASN A 137 -10.88 11.43 7.27
CA ASN A 137 -10.04 12.62 7.42
C ASN A 137 -8.56 12.38 7.12
N LEU A 138 -8.11 11.13 7.11
CA LEU A 138 -6.72 10.75 6.78
C LEU A 138 -6.52 10.50 5.27
N ALA A 139 -7.60 10.51 4.48
CA ALA A 139 -7.49 10.31 3.05
C ALA A 139 -6.68 11.44 2.38
N PRO A 140 -5.82 11.13 1.39
CA PRO A 140 -5.11 12.14 0.62
C PRO A 140 -6.08 13.13 -0.01
N LYS A 141 -5.84 14.43 0.20
CA LYS A 141 -6.63 15.49 -0.42
C LYS A 141 -6.16 15.69 -1.86
N LYS A 142 -7.10 15.80 -2.81
CA LYS A 142 -6.79 16.20 -4.18
C LYS A 142 -6.03 17.53 -4.18
N ILE A 143 -4.88 17.57 -4.85
CA ILE A 143 -4.07 18.79 -4.98
C ILE A 143 -4.67 19.65 -6.11
N GLY A 144 -5.26 20.80 -5.76
CA GLY A 144 -5.80 21.84 -6.68
C GLY A 144 -7.23 21.54 -7.19
N MET A 145 -8.18 22.48 -7.26
CA MET A 145 -8.07 23.91 -7.56
C MET A 145 -8.54 24.79 -6.39
N VAL A 146 -7.62 25.46 -5.70
CA VAL A 146 -7.99 26.69 -4.98
C VAL A 146 -8.10 27.76 -6.07
N LYS A 147 -9.30 28.30 -6.32
CA LYS A 147 -9.41 29.60 -6.99
C LYS A 147 -8.68 30.59 -6.09
N LEU A 148 -7.51 31.06 -6.52
CA LEU A 148 -6.96 32.31 -6.01
C LEU A 148 -7.99 33.38 -6.39
N GLY A 149 -8.77 33.80 -5.40
CA GLY A 149 -9.69 34.93 -5.50
C GLY A 149 -8.93 36.25 -5.49
#